data_AF-A0A1E5BY39-F1
#
_entry.id   AF-A0A1E5BY39-F1
#
_cell.length_a   1.000
_cell.length_b   1.000
_cell.length_c   1.000
_cell.angle_alpha   90.00
_cell.angle_beta   90.00
_cell.angle_gamma   90.00
#
_symmetry.space_group_name_H-M   'P 1'
#
loop_
_entity.id
_entity.type
_entity.pdbx_description
1 polymer ?
#
loop_
_entity_poly.entity_id
_entity_poly.type
_entity_poly.pdbx_seq_one_letter_code
_entity_poly.pdbx_strand_id
1 'polypeptide(L)'
;MRKTDKKLDNQIREVLTNVCDTALQELAGFQWLTHLVDYSNFPKSLKVVCVFDTNSSLYDFEQSNHFQRFNALIQKSLTGAGINVGTNSIAYDTEENCSRDNNGRWAERL
;
A
#
# COMPACT_ATOMS: atom_id res chain seq x y z
N MET A 1 1.48 -9.97 20.84
CA MET A 1 0.48 -10.17 19.77
C MET A 1 -0.68 -10.99 20.32
N ARG A 2 -1.89 -10.43 20.35
CA ARG A 2 -3.11 -11.12 20.78
C ARG A 2 -3.65 -11.97 19.62
N LYS A 3 -4.47 -12.98 19.90
CA LYS A 3 -5.05 -13.87 18.87
C LYS A 3 -5.81 -13.10 17.78
N THR A 4 -6.44 -11.99 18.15
CA THR A 4 -7.18 -11.11 17.24
C THR A 4 -6.26 -10.38 16.27
N ASP A 5 -5.12 -9.85 16.73
CA ASP A 5 -4.15 -9.13 15.90
C ASP A 5 -3.61 -10.04 14.80
N LYS A 6 -3.34 -11.30 15.13
CA LYS A 6 -2.81 -12.29 14.17
C LYS A 6 -3.81 -12.63 13.07
N LYS A 7 -5.11 -12.68 13.41
CA LYS A 7 -6.17 -12.91 12.42
C LYS A 7 -6.30 -11.70 11.48
N LEU A 8 -6.28 -10.51 12.05
CA LEU A 8 -6.38 -9.26 11.32
C LEU A 8 -5.19 -9.07 10.37
N ASP A 9 -3.97 -9.32 10.84
CA ASP A 9 -2.76 -9.31 10.01
C ASP A 9 -2.90 -10.22 8.79
N ASN A 10 -3.36 -11.45 9.02
CA ASN A 10 -3.53 -12.42 7.95
C ASN A 10 -4.56 -11.94 6.92
N GLN A 11 -5.68 -11.38 7.39
CA GLN A 11 -6.69 -10.79 6.52
C GLN A 11 -6.15 -9.61 5.70
N ILE A 12 -5.42 -8.68 6.33
CA ILE A 12 -4.81 -7.54 5.65
C ILE A 12 -3.85 -8.04 4.57
N ARG A 13 -2.99 -9.01 4.90
CA ARG A 13 -2.06 -9.61 3.95
C ARG A 13 -2.77 -10.24 2.77
N GLU A 14 -3.81 -11.05 2.99
CA GLU A 14 -4.58 -11.68 1.91
C GLU A 14 -5.25 -10.64 0.99
N VAL A 15 -5.88 -9.63 1.59
CA VAL A 15 -6.50 -8.52 0.87
C VAL A 15 -5.46 -7.78 0.03
N LEU A 16 -4.38 -7.34 0.65
CA LEU A 16 -3.33 -6.56 0.02
C LEU A 16 -2.55 -7.36 -1.03
N THR A 17 -2.44 -8.67 -0.89
CA THR A 17 -1.84 -9.53 -1.91
C THR A 17 -2.63 -9.49 -3.20
N ASN A 18 -3.97 -9.57 -3.12
CA ASN A 18 -4.83 -9.46 -4.31
C ASN A 18 -4.75 -8.07 -4.95
N VAL A 19 -4.69 -7.02 -4.12
CA VAL A 19 -4.48 -5.65 -4.60
C VAL A 19 -3.13 -5.54 -5.32
N CYS A 20 -2.07 -6.08 -4.73
CA CYS A 20 -0.71 -6.05 -5.27
C CYS A 20 -0.63 -6.74 -6.63
N ASP A 21 -1.25 -7.92 -6.77
CA ASP A 21 -1.30 -8.66 -8.03
C ASP A 21 -2.05 -7.87 -9.12
N THR A 22 -3.20 -7.30 -8.76
CA THR A 22 -3.96 -6.43 -9.68
C THR A 22 -3.14 -5.19 -10.08
N ALA A 23 -2.45 -4.57 -9.13
CA ALA A 23 -1.60 -3.41 -9.38
C ALA A 23 -0.46 -3.75 -10.34
N LEU A 24 0.21 -4.89 -10.15
CA LEU A 24 1.28 -5.37 -11.03
C LEU A 24 0.79 -5.58 -12.47
N GLN A 25 -0.48 -5.93 -12.67
CA GLN A 25 -1.06 -6.14 -13.99
C GLN A 25 -1.59 -4.85 -14.63
N GLU A 26 -2.20 -3.95 -13.84
CA GLU A 26 -2.84 -2.73 -14.32
C GLU A 26 -1.90 -1.51 -14.37
N LEU A 27 -0.86 -1.47 -13.53
CA LEU A 27 -0.02 -0.29 -13.31
C LEU A 27 1.39 -0.52 -13.87
N ALA A 28 1.74 0.24 -14.91
CA ALA A 28 3.07 0.21 -15.47
C ALA A 28 4.10 0.75 -14.47
N GLY A 29 5.12 -0.06 -14.15
CA GLY A 29 6.19 0.31 -13.22
C GLY A 29 5.83 0.17 -11.75
N PHE A 30 4.68 -0.39 -11.38
CA PHE A 30 4.44 -0.78 -9.99
C PHE A 30 5.33 -1.97 -9.62
N GLN A 31 5.96 -1.94 -8.45
CA GLN A 31 6.90 -2.98 -7.99
C GLN A 31 6.28 -3.85 -6.89
N TRP A 32 5.84 -3.23 -5.80
CA TRP A 32 5.27 -3.92 -4.66
C TRP A 32 4.51 -2.95 -3.76
N LEU A 33 3.69 -3.47 -2.86
CA LEU A 33 3.11 -2.69 -1.77
C LEU A 33 3.35 -3.39 -0.44
N THR A 34 3.41 -2.58 0.61
CA THR A 34 3.50 -3.05 1.99
C THR A 34 2.48 -2.33 2.84
N HIS A 35 2.25 -2.84 4.05
CA HIS A 35 1.42 -2.19 5.04
C HIS A 35 2.16 -2.07 6.37
N LEU A 36 1.94 -0.94 7.01
CA LEU A 36 2.38 -0.63 8.36
C LEU A 36 1.13 -0.51 9.20
N VAL A 37 1.02 -1.34 10.23
CA VAL A 37 -0.13 -1.33 11.12
C VAL A 37 0.35 -1.29 12.55
N ASP A 38 -0.09 -0.27 13.29
CA ASP A 38 0.07 -0.26 14.73
C ASP A 38 -1.19 -0.84 15.37
N TYR A 39 -1.12 -2.09 15.85
CA TYR A 39 -2.27 -2.76 16.46
C TYR A 39 -2.77 -2.09 17.74
N SER A 40 -1.97 -1.20 18.36
CA SER A 40 -2.39 -0.44 19.53
C SER A 40 -3.43 0.63 19.17
N ASN A 41 -3.34 1.21 17.97
CA ASN A 41 -4.22 2.27 17.46
C ASN A 41 -5.07 1.85 16.23
N PHE A 42 -5.25 0.55 16.03
CA PHE A 42 -6.04 0.00 14.93
C PHE A 42 -7.54 0.41 15.02
N PRO A 43 -8.23 0.69 13.90
CA PRO A 43 -7.81 0.66 12.48
C PRO A 43 -7.17 1.94 11.95
N LYS A 44 -7.13 3.03 12.73
CA LYS A 44 -6.70 4.35 12.25
C LYS A 44 -5.20 4.44 11.93
N SER A 45 -4.40 3.54 12.51
CA SER A 45 -2.95 3.47 12.30
C SER A 45 -2.53 2.73 11.03
N LEU A 46 -3.45 2.05 10.33
CA LEU A 46 -3.10 1.30 9.12
C LEU A 46 -2.62 2.29 8.05
N LYS A 47 -1.42 2.05 7.55
CA LYS A 47 -0.80 2.77 6.45
C LYS A 47 -0.38 1.79 5.37
N VAL A 48 -0.79 2.02 4.14
CA VAL A 48 -0.40 1.20 2.98
C VAL A 48 0.60 2.00 2.18
N VAL A 49 1.78 1.45 1.93
CA VAL A 49 2.82 2.10 1.12
C VAL A 49 2.98 1.34 -0.17
N CYS A 50 2.71 2.00 -1.29
CA CYS A 50 2.80 1.45 -2.63
C CYS A 50 4.07 1.96 -3.31
N VAL A 51 4.90 1.05 -3.79
CA VAL A 51 6.21 1.36 -4.36
C VAL A 51 6.23 1.12 -5.85
N PHE A 52 6.69 2.12 -6.58
CA PHE A 52 6.91 2.09 -8.03
C PHE A 52 8.41 2.07 -8.35
N ASP A 53 8.75 1.70 -9.58
CA ASP A 53 10.12 1.63 -10.08
C ASP A 53 10.73 3.03 -10.20
N THR A 54 10.03 3.95 -10.89
CA THR A 54 10.49 5.33 -11.13
C THR A 54 9.45 6.38 -10.75
N ASN A 55 9.92 7.61 -10.52
CA ASN A 55 9.07 8.78 -10.29
C ASN A 55 8.18 9.11 -11.50
N SER A 56 8.62 8.81 -12.71
CA SER A 56 7.81 8.98 -13.92
C SER A 56 6.60 8.06 -13.92
N SER A 57 6.79 6.76 -13.64
CA SER A 57 5.67 5.81 -13.55
C SER A 57 4.66 6.19 -12.47
N LEU A 58 5.14 6.66 -11.31
CA LEU A 58 4.26 7.16 -10.26
C LEU A 58 3.49 8.41 -10.71
N TYR A 59 4.16 9.36 -11.36
CA TYR A 59 3.52 10.58 -11.84
C TYR A 59 2.44 10.30 -12.90
N ASP A 60 2.72 9.44 -13.88
CA ASP A 60 1.74 9.01 -14.88
C ASP A 60 0.55 8.29 -14.23
N PHE A 61 0.81 7.46 -13.22
CA PHE A 61 -0.24 6.80 -12.45
C PHE A 61 -1.15 7.78 -11.71
N GLU A 62 -0.57 8.77 -11.00
CA GLU A 62 -1.31 9.80 -10.28
C GLU A 62 -2.17 10.67 -11.21
N GLN A 63 -1.66 10.94 -12.41
CA GLN A 63 -2.37 11.71 -13.45
C GLN A 63 -3.46 10.89 -14.15
N SER A 64 -3.39 9.56 -14.06
CA SER A 64 -4.34 8.66 -14.70
C SER A 64 -5.55 8.35 -13.81
N ASN A 65 -6.68 7.98 -14.42
CA ASN A 65 -7.85 7.48 -13.69
C ASN A 65 -7.58 6.20 -12.86
N HIS A 66 -6.42 5.57 -13.09
CA HIS A 66 -5.95 4.43 -12.33
C HIS A 66 -5.75 4.77 -10.85
N PHE A 67 -5.28 5.99 -10.51
CA PHE A 67 -5.09 6.41 -9.12
C PHE A 67 -6.37 6.32 -8.28
N GLN A 68 -7.45 6.93 -8.77
CA GLN A 68 -8.74 6.92 -8.07
C GLN A 68 -9.32 5.51 -7.98
N ARG A 69 -9.21 4.73 -9.07
CA ARG A 69 -9.71 3.35 -9.12
C ARG A 69 -8.93 2.45 -8.16
N PHE A 70 -7.62 2.62 -8.07
CA PHE A 70 -6.74 1.86 -7.20
C PHE A 70 -6.97 2.17 -5.73
N ASN A 71 -7.07 3.46 -5.37
CA ASN A 71 -7.46 3.87 -4.03
C ASN A 71 -8.82 3.27 -3.63
N ALA A 72 -9.81 3.35 -4.52
CA ALA A 72 -11.12 2.75 -4.29
C ALA A 72 -11.05 1.23 -4.15
N LEU A 73 -10.17 0.56 -4.91
CA LEU A 73 -9.95 -0.88 -4.83
C LEU A 73 -9.32 -1.29 -3.50
N ILE A 74 -8.30 -0.57 -3.01
CA ILE A 74 -7.71 -0.79 -1.69
C ILE A 74 -8.77 -0.61 -0.61
N GLN A 75 -9.48 0.53 -0.63
CA GLN A 75 -10.51 0.83 0.36
C GLN A 75 -11.62 -0.22 0.35
N LYS A 76 -12.10 -0.62 -0.84
CA LYS A 76 -13.16 -1.63 -0.98
C LYS A 76 -12.69 -3.00 -0.46
N SER A 77 -11.47 -3.40 -0.78
CA SER A 77 -10.94 -4.70 -0.38
C SER A 77 -10.72 -4.76 1.14
N LEU A 78 -10.18 -3.69 1.74
CA LEU A 78 -10.06 -3.56 3.20
C LEU A 78 -11.43 -3.48 3.89
N THR A 79 -12.36 -2.70 3.34
CA THR A 79 -13.73 -2.59 3.87
C THR A 79 -14.44 -3.95 3.85
N GLY A 80 -14.23 -4.74 2.80
CA GLY A 80 -14.74 -6.11 2.70
C GLY A 80 -14.20 -7.05 3.79
N ALA A 81 -12.98 -6.79 4.29
CA ALA A 81 -12.41 -7.49 5.44
C ALA A 81 -12.83 -6.90 6.80
N GLY A 82 -13.70 -5.89 6.81
CA GLY A 82 -14.16 -5.20 8.03
C GLY A 82 -13.22 -4.07 8.49
N ILE A 83 -12.31 -3.61 7.63
CA ILE A 83 -11.29 -2.60 7.94
C ILE A 83 -11.62 -1.32 7.17
N ASN A 84 -12.09 -0.29 7.87
CA ASN A 84 -12.37 0.99 7.25
C ASN A 84 -11.14 1.91 7.32
N VAL A 85 -10.56 2.22 6.17
CA VAL A 85 -9.48 3.21 6.04
C VAL A 85 -9.82 4.32 5.06
N GLY A 86 -9.29 5.51 5.35
CA GLY A 86 -9.34 6.65 4.44
C GLY A 86 -8.23 6.59 3.39
N THR A 87 -8.36 7.41 2.34
CA THR A 87 -7.31 7.59 1.33
C THR A 87 -6.02 8.15 1.92
N ASN A 88 -6.10 8.89 3.04
CA ASN A 88 -4.93 9.39 3.77
C ASN A 88 -4.03 8.30 4.36
N SER A 89 -4.52 7.07 4.48
CA SER A 89 -3.74 5.93 4.90
C SER A 89 -2.87 5.36 3.77
N ILE A 90 -3.11 5.74 2.51
CA ILE A 90 -2.40 5.21 1.36
C ILE A 90 -1.31 6.21 0.99
N ALA A 91 -0.06 5.73 1.00
CA ALA A 91 1.13 6.47 0.62
C ALA A 91 1.76 5.81 -0.61
N TYR A 92 2.42 6.64 -1.41
CA TYR A 92 3.06 6.23 -2.64
C TYR A 92 4.53 6.63 -2.59
N ASP A 93 5.40 5.75 -3.06
CA ASP A 93 6.84 5.93 -3.04
C ASP A 93 7.48 5.23 -4.24
N THR A 94 8.78 5.41 -4.43
CA THR A 94 9.51 4.83 -5.57
C THR A 94 10.86 4.27 -5.17
N GLU A 95 11.31 3.22 -5.87
CA GLU A 95 12.65 2.67 -5.70
C GLU A 95 13.71 3.68 -6.09
N GLU A 96 13.47 4.51 -7.11
CA GLU A 96 14.34 5.64 -7.47
C GLU A 96 14.55 6.59 -6.28
N ASN A 97 13.47 6.97 -5.57
CA ASN A 97 13.56 7.90 -4.45
C ASN A 97 14.22 7.27 -3.23
N CYS A 98 13.91 6.00 -2.92
CA CYS A 98 14.60 5.26 -1.86
C CYS A 98 16.09 5.05 -2.17
N SER A 99 16.43 4.76 -3.42
CA SER A 99 17.82 4.62 -3.89
C SER A 99 18.59 5.93 -3.77
N ARG A 100 17.93 7.04 -4.09
CA ARG A 100 18.53 8.38 -4.05
C ARG A 100 18.71 8.92 -2.63
N ASP A 101 17.69 8.78 -1.77
CA ASP A 101 17.64 9.42 -0.45
C ASP A 101 18.15 8.51 0.67
N ASN A 102 17.90 7.20 0.57
CA ASN A 102 18.21 6.20 1.59
C ASN A 102 19.16 5.09 1.10
N ASN A 103 19.79 5.26 -0.07
CA ASN A 103 20.69 4.27 -0.67
C ASN A 103 20.05 2.87 -0.81
N GLY A 104 18.74 2.84 -1.07
CA GLY A 104 17.93 1.62 -1.23
C GLY A 104 17.49 0.96 0.08
N ARG A 105 17.69 1.63 1.22
CA ARG A 105 17.37 1.10 2.54
C ARG A 105 15.94 1.44 2.95
N TRP A 106 15.00 0.62 2.47
CA TRP A 106 13.59 0.71 2.86
C TRP A 106 13.35 0.62 4.37
N ALA A 107 14.22 -0.07 5.11
CA ALA A 107 14.13 -0.17 6.57
C ALA A 107 14.36 1.16 7.31
N GLU A 108 15.00 2.16 6.68
CA GLU A 108 15.17 3.50 7.26
C GLU A 108 14.02 4.45 6.85
N ARG A 109 13.20 4.02 5.89
CA ARG A 109 12.12 4.82 5.26
C ARG A 109 10.72 4.43 5.73
N LEU A 110 10.52 3.15 6.09
CA LEU A 110 9.28 2.54 6.58
C LEU A 110 9.32 2.31 8.08
#